data_AF-X1EQ79-F1
#
_entry.id   AF-X1EQ79-F1
#
_cell.length_a   1.000
_cell.length_b   1.000
_cell.length_c   1.000
_cell.angle_alpha   90.00
_cell.angle_beta   90.00
_cell.angle_gamma   90.00
#
_symmetry.space_group_name_H-M   'P 1'
#
loop_
_entity.id
_entity.type
_entity.pdbx_description
1 polymer ?
#
loop_
_entity_poly.entity_id
_entity_poly.type
_entity_poly.pdbx_seq_one_letter_code
_entity_poly.pdbx_strand_id
1 'polypeptide(L)'
;MEFVKEKKLNFIIGIAIGLVVLFYVLSKLKWLFIYFSFALMLAYFFDPLYKFLLNKKAPKVLAIIVVFGIIIALLILTIFFLIPSVINQLNILYNEIPKFINSYQTLILSLEPQLSRFIDPADVESLLKENLSELQKSILGFSQTIIIYLSNIVSSITFGIVIVPLILFYLMKDIFIFKENLYIFVSKKNKKEFKEVLEEIDNI
;
A
#
# COMPACT_ATOMS: atom_id res chain seq x y z
N MET A 1 36.47 40.70 -20.08
CA MET A 1 36.20 39.48 -19.30
C MET A 1 34.71 39.29 -18.93
N GLU A 2 33.87 40.34 -19.00
CA GLU A 2 32.44 40.26 -18.60
C GLU A 2 31.56 39.39 -19.51
N PHE A 3 31.74 39.44 -20.83
CA PHE A 3 30.96 38.63 -21.80
C PHE A 3 31.06 37.11 -21.59
N VAL A 4 32.19 36.60 -21.09
CA VAL A 4 32.37 35.16 -20.80
C VAL A 4 31.63 34.75 -19.54
N LYS A 5 31.41 35.70 -18.61
CA LYS A 5 30.75 35.47 -17.32
C LYS A 5 29.24 35.33 -17.51
N GLU A 6 28.62 36.15 -18.35
CA GLU A 6 27.19 36.05 -18.70
C GLU A 6 26.87 34.76 -19.47
N LYS A 7 27.72 34.33 -20.40
CA LYS A 7 27.50 33.09 -21.15
C LYS A 7 27.58 31.85 -20.26
N LYS A 8 28.52 31.84 -19.29
CA LYS A 8 28.60 30.78 -18.27
C LYS A 8 27.40 30.81 -17.32
N LEU A 9 26.91 32.00 -16.96
CA LEU A 9 25.73 32.16 -16.10
C LEU A 9 24.46 31.61 -16.76
N ASN A 10 24.21 31.95 -18.03
CA ASN A 10 23.06 31.44 -18.79
C ASN A 10 23.13 29.92 -19.00
N PHE A 11 24.32 29.36 -19.16
CA PHE A 11 24.53 27.92 -19.24
C PHE A 11 24.18 27.20 -17.92
N ILE A 12 24.62 27.75 -16.78
CA ILE A 12 24.30 27.21 -15.45
C ILE A 12 22.79 27.29 -15.17
N ILE A 13 22.16 28.41 -15.52
CA ILE A 13 20.70 28.59 -15.40
C ILE A 13 19.95 27.56 -16.27
N GLY A 14 20.41 27.31 -17.50
CA GLY A 14 19.83 26.29 -18.38
C GLY A 14 19.90 24.87 -17.79
N ILE A 15 21.04 24.50 -17.20
CA ILE A 15 21.19 23.21 -16.51
C ILE A 15 20.27 23.13 -15.29
N ALA A 16 20.20 24.20 -14.48
CA ALA A 16 19.34 24.24 -13.31
C ALA A 16 17.86 24.07 -13.68
N ILE A 17 17.40 24.77 -14.73
CA ILE A 17 16.03 24.61 -15.25
C ILE A 17 15.82 23.18 -15.77
N GLY A 18 16.77 22.63 -16.51
CA GLY A 18 16.70 21.25 -17.01
C GLY A 18 16.58 20.22 -15.88
N LEU A 19 17.35 20.38 -14.80
CA LEU A 19 17.28 19.51 -13.62
C LEU A 19 15.94 19.64 -12.89
N VAL A 20 15.39 20.85 -12.76
CA VAL A 20 14.09 21.09 -12.14
C VAL A 20 12.98 20.44 -12.97
N VAL A 21 13.01 20.58 -14.30
CA VAL A 21 12.05 19.93 -15.21
C VAL A 21 12.16 18.41 -15.15
N LEU A 22 13.38 17.88 -15.15
CA LEU A 22 13.61 16.44 -15.01
C LEU A 22 13.05 15.90 -13.68
N PHE A 23 13.35 16.58 -12.57
CA PHE A 23 12.84 16.19 -11.25
C PHE A 23 11.31 16.28 -11.17
N TYR A 24 10.72 17.29 -11.81
CA TYR A 24 9.27 17.44 -11.93
C TYR A 24 8.64 16.26 -12.69
N VAL A 25 9.20 15.89 -13.85
CA VAL A 25 8.73 14.74 -14.64
C VAL A 25 8.88 13.43 -13.87
N LEU A 26 10.05 13.18 -13.28
CA LEU A 26 10.28 11.97 -12.47
C LEU A 26 9.31 11.85 -11.29
N SER A 27 8.98 12.99 -10.66
CA SER A 27 7.99 13.02 -9.57
C SER A 27 6.59 12.63 -10.03
N LYS A 28 6.23 12.91 -11.29
CA LYS A 28 4.96 12.48 -11.89
C LYS A 28 4.96 10.99 -12.26
N LEU A 29 6.13 10.41 -12.56
CA LEU A 29 6.28 8.99 -12.91
C LEU A 29 6.21 8.04 -11.70
N LYS A 30 6.31 8.54 -10.46
CA LYS A 30 6.22 7.72 -9.23
C LYS A 30 5.00 6.80 -9.19
N TRP A 31 3.86 7.27 -9.71
CA TRP A 31 2.62 6.50 -9.75
C TRP A 31 2.72 5.30 -10.71
N LEU A 32 3.48 5.41 -11.80
CA LEU A 32 3.70 4.28 -12.70
C LEU A 32 4.49 3.16 -12.00
N PHE A 33 5.51 3.52 -11.22
CA PHE A 33 6.25 2.55 -10.41
C PHE A 33 5.34 1.85 -9.38
N ILE A 34 4.44 2.59 -8.72
CA ILE A 34 3.48 1.97 -7.77
C ILE A 34 2.58 0.96 -8.48
N TYR A 35 2.03 1.31 -9.65
CA TYR A 35 1.13 0.42 -10.40
C TYR A 35 1.87 -0.77 -10.98
N PHE A 36 3.09 -0.58 -11.46
CA PHE A 36 3.93 -1.66 -11.97
C PHE A 36 4.29 -2.66 -10.86
N SER A 37 4.75 -2.17 -9.70
CA SER A 37 5.05 -3.02 -8.54
C SER A 37 3.81 -3.77 -8.05
N PHE A 38 2.65 -3.10 -8.02
CA PHE A 38 1.39 -3.74 -7.62
C PHE A 38 0.95 -4.81 -8.62
N ALA A 39 1.06 -4.54 -9.91
CA ALA A 39 0.77 -5.51 -10.97
C ALA A 39 1.72 -6.72 -10.92
N LEU A 40 3.02 -6.50 -10.63
CA LEU A 40 3.98 -7.59 -10.41
C LEU A 40 3.61 -8.45 -9.21
N MET A 41 3.22 -7.84 -8.09
CA MET A 41 2.79 -8.55 -6.89
C MET A 41 1.55 -9.41 -7.17
N LEU A 42 0.56 -8.86 -7.88
CA LEU A 42 -0.62 -9.61 -8.32
C LEU A 42 -0.26 -10.73 -9.29
N ALA A 43 0.62 -10.46 -10.26
CA ALA A 43 1.06 -11.47 -11.24
C ALA A 43 1.67 -12.68 -10.52
N TYR A 44 2.53 -12.43 -9.54
CA TYR A 44 3.15 -13.48 -8.74
C TYR A 44 2.13 -14.21 -7.85
N PHE A 45 1.22 -13.48 -7.20
CA PHE A 45 0.19 -14.06 -6.36
C PHE A 45 -0.77 -14.98 -7.13
N PHE A 46 -1.13 -14.59 -8.35
CA PHE A 46 -2.03 -15.36 -9.21
C PHE A 46 -1.31 -16.33 -10.18
N ASP A 47 0.03 -16.39 -10.16
CA ASP A 47 0.81 -17.31 -11.00
C ASP A 47 0.46 -18.79 -10.73
N PRO A 48 0.30 -19.26 -9.46
CA PRO A 48 -0.10 -20.65 -9.21
C PRO A 48 -1.46 -20.98 -9.84
N LEU A 49 -2.42 -20.05 -9.75
CA LEU A 49 -3.74 -20.20 -10.34
C LEU A 49 -3.67 -20.22 -11.88
N TYR A 50 -2.87 -19.33 -12.45
CA TYR A 50 -2.63 -19.28 -13.89
C TYR A 50 -2.01 -20.59 -14.41
N LYS A 51 -0.94 -21.07 -13.77
CA LYS A 51 -0.30 -22.36 -14.09
C LYS A 51 -1.26 -23.53 -13.92
N PHE A 52 -2.09 -23.53 -12.88
CA PHE A 52 -3.13 -24.54 -12.69
C PHE A 52 -4.11 -24.59 -13.87
N LEU A 53 -4.53 -23.44 -14.40
CA LEU A 53 -5.40 -23.37 -15.58
C LEU A 53 -4.69 -23.86 -16.84
N LEU A 54 -3.42 -23.52 -17.05
CA LEU A 54 -2.62 -24.01 -18.17
C LEU A 54 -2.43 -25.54 -18.13
N ASN A 55 -2.20 -26.10 -16.94
CA ASN A 55 -2.06 -27.55 -16.74
C ASN A 55 -3.35 -28.30 -17.08
N LYS A 56 -4.51 -27.64 -16.97
CA LYS A 56 -5.80 -28.15 -17.46
C LYS A 56 -6.01 -28.01 -18.98
N LYS A 57 -4.94 -27.74 -19.74
CA LYS A 57 -4.96 -27.51 -21.20
C LYS A 57 -5.79 -26.29 -21.62
N ALA A 58 -6.01 -25.32 -20.73
CA ALA A 58 -6.65 -24.07 -21.12
C ALA A 58 -5.71 -23.26 -22.03
N PRO A 59 -6.20 -22.66 -23.12
CA PRO A 59 -5.39 -21.75 -23.93
C PRO A 59 -5.00 -20.53 -23.08
N LYS A 60 -3.77 -20.04 -23.27
CA LYS A 60 -3.19 -18.96 -22.46
C LYS A 60 -4.11 -17.77 -22.28
N VAL A 61 -4.80 -17.36 -23.35
CA VAL A 61 -5.74 -16.24 -23.35
C VAL A 61 -6.92 -16.47 -22.39
N LEU A 62 -7.50 -17.67 -22.37
CA LEU A 62 -8.60 -17.99 -21.44
C LEU A 62 -8.13 -18.02 -19.99
N ALA A 63 -6.95 -18.57 -19.72
CA ALA A 63 -6.38 -18.59 -18.38
C ALA A 63 -6.17 -17.16 -17.85
N ILE A 64 -5.67 -16.25 -18.69
CA ILE A 64 -5.51 -14.84 -18.34
C ILE A 64 -6.88 -14.18 -18.06
N ILE A 65 -7.88 -14.38 -18.92
CA ILE A 65 -9.23 -13.81 -18.74
C ILE A 65 -9.86 -14.27 -17.42
N VAL A 66 -9.72 -15.55 -17.05
CA VAL A 66 -10.26 -16.08 -15.80
C VAL A 66 -9.60 -15.42 -14.59
N VAL A 67 -8.28 -15.31 -14.58
CA VAL A 67 -7.55 -14.63 -13.50
C VAL A 67 -7.97 -13.17 -13.41
N PHE A 68 -8.13 -12.48 -14.53
CA PHE A 68 -8.67 -11.12 -14.57
C PHE A 68 -10.06 -11.01 -13.97
N GLY A 69 -10.96 -11.93 -14.34
CA GLY A 69 -12.31 -11.98 -13.79
C GLY A 69 -12.31 -12.11 -12.26
N ILE A 70 -11.43 -12.96 -11.73
CA ILE A 70 -11.29 -13.15 -10.27
C ILE A 70 -10.76 -11.89 -9.60
N ILE A 71 -9.74 -11.24 -10.16
CA ILE A 71 -9.18 -10.00 -9.61
C ILE A 71 -10.25 -8.89 -9.59
N ILE A 72 -10.98 -8.71 -10.69
CA ILE A 72 -12.04 -7.71 -10.78
C ILE A 72 -13.15 -8.02 -9.78
N ALA A 73 -13.57 -9.28 -9.66
CA ALA A 73 -14.58 -9.69 -8.70
C ALA A 73 -14.15 -9.40 -7.25
N LEU A 74 -12.90 -9.71 -6.90
CA LEU A 74 -12.33 -9.42 -5.58
C LEU A 74 -12.24 -7.91 -5.32
N LEU A 75 -11.87 -7.11 -6.31
CA LEU A 75 -11.82 -5.65 -6.19
C LEU A 75 -13.21 -5.07 -5.97
N ILE A 76 -14.21 -5.50 -6.75
CA ILE A 76 -15.60 -5.07 -6.56
C ILE A 76 -16.08 -5.45 -5.16
N LEU A 77 -15.87 -6.69 -4.73
CA LEU A 77 -16.28 -7.14 -3.40
C LEU A 77 -15.59 -6.30 -2.29
N THR A 78 -14.30 -6.03 -2.45
CA THR A 78 -13.55 -5.23 -1.49
C THR A 78 -14.04 -3.78 -1.44
N ILE A 79 -14.22 -3.13 -2.58
CA ILE A 79 -14.57 -1.71 -2.66
C ILE A 79 -16.02 -1.45 -2.24
N PHE A 80 -16.94 -2.34 -2.62
CA PHE A 80 -18.38 -2.12 -2.39
C PHE A 80 -18.89 -2.74 -1.08
N PHE A 81 -18.22 -3.76 -0.53
CA PHE A 81 -18.66 -4.42 0.69
C PHE A 81 -17.65 -4.25 1.84
N LEU A 82 -16.39 -4.62 1.63
CA LEU A 82 -15.41 -4.65 2.72
C LEU A 82 -15.04 -3.25 3.20
N ILE A 83 -14.64 -2.35 2.30
CA ILE A 83 -14.23 -0.98 2.65
C ILE A 83 -15.35 -0.22 3.37
N PRO A 84 -16.61 -0.18 2.85
CA PRO A 84 -17.71 0.50 3.55
C PRO A 84 -18.01 -0.12 4.91
N SER A 85 -17.94 -1.45 5.05
CA SER A 85 -18.11 -2.12 6.33
C SER A 85 -17.03 -1.70 7.34
N VAL A 86 -15.77 -1.66 6.93
CA VAL A 86 -14.66 -1.23 7.80
C VAL A 86 -14.82 0.24 8.20
N ILE A 87 -15.17 1.12 7.25
CA ILE A 87 -15.45 2.54 7.56
C ILE A 87 -16.59 2.65 8.57
N ASN A 88 -17.67 1.89 8.39
CA ASN A 88 -18.78 1.89 9.34
C ASN A 88 -18.34 1.40 10.74
N GLN A 89 -17.52 0.35 10.81
CA GLN A 89 -16.96 -0.14 12.07
C GLN A 89 -16.08 0.91 12.76
N LEU A 90 -15.24 1.63 12.00
CA LEU A 90 -14.42 2.70 12.54
C LEU A 90 -15.26 3.90 13.00
N ASN A 91 -16.36 4.23 12.30
CA ASN A 91 -17.29 5.26 12.73
C ASN A 91 -18.02 4.88 14.03
N ILE A 92 -18.43 3.61 14.17
CA ILE A 92 -19.01 3.11 15.42
C ILE A 92 -17.97 3.23 16.55
N LEU A 93 -16.73 2.80 16.31
CA LEU A 93 -15.65 2.94 17.28
C LEU A 93 -15.46 4.41 17.67
N TYR A 94 -15.45 5.32 16.68
CA TYR A 94 -15.29 6.76 16.90
C TYR A 94 -16.38 7.35 17.80
N ASN A 95 -17.63 6.91 17.61
CA ASN A 95 -18.79 7.40 18.37
C ASN A 95 -18.94 6.76 19.75
N GLU A 96 -18.52 5.51 19.91
CA GLU A 96 -18.74 4.74 21.14
C GLU A 96 -17.56 4.81 22.12
N ILE A 97 -16.30 4.91 21.64
CA ILE A 97 -15.11 5.02 22.51
C ILE A 97 -15.23 6.12 23.58
N PRO A 98 -15.66 7.36 23.26
CA PRO A 98 -15.81 8.40 24.27
C PRO A 98 -16.81 8.02 25.37
N LYS A 99 -17.91 7.36 25.00
CA LYS A 99 -18.96 6.92 25.94
C LYS A 99 -18.43 5.83 26.87
N PHE A 100 -17.68 4.87 26.33
CA PHE A 100 -17.01 3.84 27.13
C PHE A 100 -16.03 4.47 28.11
N ILE A 101 -15.14 5.35 27.65
CA ILE A 101 -14.14 6.01 28.52
C ILE A 101 -14.81 6.83 29.63
N ASN A 102 -15.84 7.63 29.31
CA ASN A 102 -16.59 8.38 30.32
C ASN A 102 -17.27 7.47 31.35
N SER A 103 -17.83 6.34 30.90
CA SER A 103 -18.47 5.35 31.79
C SER A 103 -17.45 4.66 32.71
N TYR A 104 -16.26 4.34 32.18
CA TYR A 104 -15.16 3.79 32.98
C TYR A 104 -14.61 4.80 33.99
N GLN A 105 -14.43 6.06 33.58
CA GLN A 105 -13.99 7.12 34.47
C GLN A 105 -14.97 7.34 35.62
N THR A 106 -16.27 7.41 35.33
CA THR A 106 -17.31 7.57 36.37
C THR A 106 -17.38 6.36 37.31
N LEU A 107 -17.20 5.13 36.81
CA LEU A 107 -17.12 3.94 37.65
C LEU A 107 -15.92 3.98 38.60
N ILE A 108 -14.73 4.34 38.10
CA ILE A 108 -13.51 4.42 38.93
C ILE A 108 -13.65 5.51 39.99
N LEU A 109 -14.17 6.69 39.60
CA LEU A 109 -14.42 7.78 40.54
C LEU A 109 -15.47 7.40 41.60
N SER A 110 -16.47 6.58 41.26
CA SER A 110 -17.44 6.09 42.25
C SER A 110 -16.85 5.15 43.31
N LEU A 111 -15.65 4.59 43.06
CA LEU A 111 -14.91 3.73 43.99
C LEU A 111 -13.93 4.51 44.89
N GLU A 112 -13.68 5.80 44.62
CA GLU A 112 -12.81 6.68 45.42
C GLU A 112 -13.08 6.68 46.94
N PRO A 113 -14.34 6.62 47.44
CA PRO A 113 -14.59 6.62 48.88
C PRO A 113 -13.87 5.47 49.61
N GLN A 114 -13.60 4.35 48.93
CA GLN A 114 -12.90 3.20 49.48
C GLN A 114 -11.36 3.32 49.33
N LEU A 115 -10.88 4.06 48.32
CA LEU A 115 -9.46 4.25 48.00
C LEU A 115 -8.81 5.47 48.68
N SER A 116 -9.61 6.44 49.13
CA SER A 116 -9.17 7.65 49.86
C SER A 116 -8.36 7.39 51.14
N ARG A 117 -8.31 6.14 51.64
CA ARG A 117 -7.45 5.72 52.75
C ARG A 117 -5.98 5.50 52.36
N PHE A 118 -5.67 5.35 51.07
CA PHE A 118 -4.34 4.96 50.60
C PHE A 118 -3.74 5.94 49.57
N ILE A 119 -4.56 6.72 48.85
CA ILE A 119 -4.12 7.63 47.78
C ILE A 119 -5.00 8.90 47.78
N ASP A 120 -4.43 10.07 47.45
CA ASP A 120 -5.16 11.32 47.25
C ASP A 120 -6.09 11.22 46.01
N PRO A 121 -7.42 11.39 46.18
CA PRO A 121 -8.38 11.41 45.07
C PRO A 121 -8.00 12.35 43.92
N ALA A 122 -7.40 13.51 44.22
CA ALA A 122 -7.07 14.51 43.20
C ALA A 122 -5.94 14.04 42.25
N ASP A 123 -4.99 13.26 42.77
CA ASP A 123 -3.90 12.69 41.97
C ASP A 123 -4.42 11.56 41.07
N VAL A 124 -5.39 10.77 41.56
CA VAL A 124 -6.02 9.70 40.78
C VAL A 124 -6.89 10.27 39.66
N GLU A 125 -7.70 11.30 39.95
CA GLU A 125 -8.55 11.94 38.94
C GLU A 125 -7.71 12.59 37.84
N SER A 126 -6.63 13.30 38.18
CA SER A 126 -5.77 13.97 37.21
C SER A 126 -5.03 12.99 36.31
N LEU A 127 -4.40 11.95 36.89
CA LEU A 127 -3.73 10.90 36.13
C LEU A 127 -4.68 10.11 35.23
N LEU A 128 -5.89 9.80 35.71
CA LEU A 128 -6.90 9.14 34.88
C LEU A 128 -7.37 10.03 33.73
N LYS A 129 -7.67 11.30 33.99
CA LYS A 129 -8.09 12.24 32.95
C LYS A 129 -7.04 12.40 31.87
N GLU A 130 -5.78 12.62 32.25
CA GLU A 130 -4.71 12.86 31.30
C GLU A 130 -4.48 11.63 30.41
N ASN A 131 -4.22 10.46 31.02
CA ASN A 131 -3.93 9.22 30.28
C ASN A 131 -5.11 8.75 29.42
N LEU A 132 -6.34 8.82 29.93
CA LEU A 132 -7.53 8.42 29.16
C LEU A 132 -7.80 9.39 28.02
N SER A 133 -7.55 10.69 28.21
CA SER A 133 -7.73 11.69 27.15
C SER A 133 -6.71 11.53 26.02
N GLU A 134 -5.46 11.19 26.33
CA GLU A 134 -4.43 10.91 25.33
C GLU A 134 -4.73 9.63 24.56
N LEU A 135 -5.10 8.56 25.28
CA LEU A 135 -5.51 7.29 24.68
C LEU A 135 -6.70 7.49 23.74
N GLN A 136 -7.72 8.23 24.19
CA GLN A 136 -8.88 8.58 23.38
C GLN A 136 -8.46 9.32 22.11
N LYS A 137 -7.66 10.39 22.23
CA LYS A 137 -7.18 11.17 21.08
C LYS A 137 -6.41 10.30 20.08
N SER A 138 -5.56 9.40 20.57
CA SER A 138 -4.76 8.50 19.74
C SER A 138 -5.63 7.52 18.96
N ILE A 139 -6.57 6.83 19.64
CA ILE A 139 -7.48 5.87 19.01
C ILE A 139 -8.38 6.57 17.99
N LEU A 140 -8.98 7.70 18.37
CA LEU A 140 -9.87 8.45 17.48
C LEU A 140 -9.10 9.01 16.28
N GLY A 141 -7.91 9.59 16.49
CA GLY A 141 -7.06 10.09 15.42
C GLY A 141 -6.61 9.00 14.44
N PHE A 142 -6.24 7.83 14.95
CA PHE A 142 -5.90 6.67 14.11
C PHE A 142 -7.10 6.20 13.28
N SER A 143 -8.28 6.09 13.90
CA SER A 143 -9.51 5.68 13.22
C SER A 143 -9.88 6.64 12.07
N GLN A 144 -9.84 7.95 12.31
CA GLN A 144 -10.10 8.98 11.31
C GLN A 144 -9.08 8.91 10.17
N THR A 145 -7.81 8.72 10.51
CA THR A 145 -6.72 8.60 9.54
C THR A 145 -6.99 7.42 8.59
N ILE A 146 -7.37 6.26 9.13
CA ILE A 146 -7.73 5.09 8.29
C ILE A 146 -8.96 5.40 7.43
N ILE A 147 -10.01 5.99 7.99
CA ILE A 147 -11.22 6.35 7.24
C ILE A 147 -10.88 7.25 6.04
N ILE A 148 -10.05 8.27 6.26
CA ILE A 148 -9.61 9.19 5.21
C ILE A 148 -8.80 8.43 4.15
N TYR A 149 -7.85 7.58 4.55
CA TYR A 149 -7.06 6.80 3.60
C TYR A 149 -7.92 5.85 2.77
N LEU A 150 -8.85 5.11 3.40
CA LEU A 150 -9.76 4.21 2.70
C LEU A 150 -10.65 4.99 1.71
N SER A 151 -11.17 6.14 2.11
CA SER A 151 -12.00 7.00 1.26
C SER A 151 -11.19 7.53 0.05
N ASN A 152 -9.95 7.96 0.29
CA ASN A 152 -9.05 8.44 -0.76
C ASN A 152 -8.63 7.35 -1.75
N ILE A 153 -8.45 6.11 -1.28
CA ILE A 153 -8.15 4.96 -2.16
C ILE A 153 -9.31 4.74 -3.14
N VAL A 154 -10.55 4.76 -2.63
CA VAL A 154 -11.75 4.60 -3.46
C VAL A 154 -11.86 5.72 -4.49
N SER A 155 -11.61 6.98 -4.09
CA SER A 155 -11.70 8.12 -5.01
C SER A 155 -10.57 8.17 -6.05
N SER A 156 -9.40 7.60 -5.74
CA SER A 156 -8.19 7.70 -6.59
C SER A 156 -8.04 6.55 -7.59
N ILE A 157 -8.95 5.57 -7.59
CA ILE A 157 -8.76 4.30 -8.32
C ILE A 157 -8.91 4.42 -9.85
N THR A 158 -9.39 5.56 -10.36
CA THR A 158 -9.78 5.77 -11.75
C THR A 158 -8.69 5.47 -12.78
N PHE A 159 -7.43 5.82 -12.51
CA PHE A 159 -6.34 5.53 -13.46
C PHE A 159 -5.75 4.12 -13.29
N GLY A 160 -5.67 3.64 -12.04
CA GLY A 160 -5.09 2.32 -11.74
C GLY A 160 -5.90 1.17 -12.33
N ILE A 161 -7.23 1.32 -12.43
CA ILE A 161 -8.13 0.27 -12.91
C ILE A 161 -7.89 -0.13 -14.37
N VAL A 162 -7.28 0.73 -15.19
CA VAL A 162 -6.94 0.42 -16.58
C VAL A 162 -5.48 -0.01 -16.71
N ILE A 163 -4.58 0.72 -16.05
CA ILE A 163 -3.13 0.50 -16.18
C ILE A 163 -2.72 -0.84 -15.55
N VAL A 164 -3.19 -1.14 -14.33
CA VAL A 164 -2.79 -2.36 -13.61
C VAL A 164 -3.19 -3.61 -14.40
N PRO A 165 -4.42 -3.73 -14.94
CA PRO A 165 -4.75 -4.85 -15.80
C PRO A 165 -3.93 -4.95 -17.08
N LEU A 166 -3.61 -3.83 -17.72
CA LEU A 166 -2.79 -3.84 -18.92
C LEU A 166 -1.39 -4.38 -18.62
N ILE A 167 -0.76 -3.91 -17.54
CA ILE A 167 0.54 -4.40 -17.08
C ILE A 167 0.45 -5.86 -16.71
N LEU A 168 -0.55 -6.25 -15.92
CA LEU A 168 -0.73 -7.63 -15.47
C LEU A 168 -0.94 -8.59 -16.65
N PHE A 169 -1.70 -8.19 -17.67
CA PHE A 169 -1.88 -8.98 -18.89
C PHE A 169 -0.54 -9.20 -19.59
N TYR A 170 0.24 -8.14 -19.75
CA TYR A 170 1.56 -8.22 -20.35
C TYR A 170 2.50 -9.10 -19.52
N LEU A 171 2.52 -8.91 -18.20
CA LEU A 171 3.30 -9.73 -17.28
C LEU A 171 2.90 -11.19 -17.36
N MET A 172 1.63 -11.57 -17.23
CA MET A 172 1.22 -12.98 -17.27
C MET A 172 1.41 -13.63 -18.65
N LYS A 173 1.30 -12.85 -19.72
CA LYS A 173 1.54 -13.32 -21.08
C LYS A 173 3.05 -13.53 -21.35
N ASP A 174 3.88 -12.60 -20.89
CA ASP A 174 5.28 -12.46 -21.30
C ASP A 174 6.30 -12.69 -20.16
N ILE A 175 5.88 -13.06 -18.93
CA ILE A 175 6.80 -13.30 -17.77
C ILE A 175 7.78 -14.44 -18.00
N PHE A 176 7.48 -15.36 -18.92
CA PHE A 176 8.46 -16.35 -19.36
C PHE A 176 9.72 -15.72 -19.98
N ILE A 177 9.66 -14.47 -20.45
CA ILE A 177 10.81 -13.76 -21.05
C ILE A 177 11.70 -13.12 -19.98
N PHE A 178 11.21 -12.75 -18.79
CA PHE A 178 12.08 -12.13 -17.78
C PHE A 178 13.05 -13.12 -17.13
N LYS A 179 12.64 -14.39 -16.92
CA LYS A 179 13.58 -15.44 -16.47
C LYS A 179 14.66 -15.73 -17.53
N GLU A 180 14.34 -15.69 -18.82
CA GLU A 180 15.32 -15.83 -19.91
C GLU A 180 16.15 -14.55 -20.18
N ASN A 181 15.62 -13.35 -19.94
CA ASN A 181 16.36 -12.09 -20.14
C ASN A 181 17.32 -11.78 -18.99
N LEU A 182 17.06 -12.25 -17.78
CA LEU A 182 18.07 -12.26 -16.71
C LEU A 182 19.29 -13.12 -17.12
N TYR A 183 19.07 -14.15 -17.94
CA TYR A 183 20.11 -14.97 -18.55
C TYR A 183 20.99 -14.20 -19.56
N ILE A 184 20.59 -13.00 -19.99
CA ILE A 184 21.37 -12.12 -20.88
C ILE A 184 22.31 -11.22 -20.07
N PHE A 185 21.94 -10.82 -18.86
CA PHE A 185 22.81 -10.06 -17.94
C PHE A 185 23.86 -10.94 -17.24
N VAL A 186 23.68 -12.25 -17.25
CA VAL A 186 24.66 -13.21 -16.74
C VAL A 186 25.69 -13.53 -17.83
N SER A 187 26.96 -13.18 -17.57
CA SER A 187 28.10 -13.55 -18.40
C SER A 187 28.10 -15.05 -18.71
N LYS A 188 28.46 -15.45 -19.95
CA LYS A 188 28.44 -16.85 -20.43
C LYS A 188 29.09 -17.86 -19.47
N LYS A 189 30.05 -17.42 -18.65
CA LYS A 189 30.76 -18.25 -17.68
C LYS A 189 29.89 -18.70 -16.49
N ASN A 190 28.92 -17.90 -16.07
CA ASN A 190 28.15 -18.12 -14.83
C ASN A 190 26.71 -18.61 -15.11
N LYS A 191 26.38 -18.88 -16.39
CA LYS A 191 25.02 -19.26 -16.80
C LYS A 191 24.57 -20.61 -16.23
N LYS A 192 25.47 -21.59 -16.11
CA LYS A 192 25.14 -22.91 -15.55
C LYS A 192 24.80 -22.81 -14.06
N GLU A 193 25.65 -22.13 -13.30
CA GLU A 193 25.51 -21.94 -11.85
C GLU A 193 24.24 -21.14 -11.51
N PHE A 194 23.94 -20.08 -12.28
CA PHE A 194 22.70 -19.32 -12.12
C PHE A 194 21.44 -20.14 -12.45
N LYS A 195 21.54 -21.07 -13.41
CA LYS A 195 20.43 -21.97 -13.76
C LYS A 195 20.15 -23.00 -12.66
N GLU A 196 21.19 -23.58 -12.09
CA GLU A 196 21.09 -24.56 -11.00
C GLU A 196 20.42 -23.93 -9.77
N VAL A 197 20.82 -22.71 -9.39
CA VAL A 197 20.20 -21.99 -8.25
C VAL A 197 18.73 -21.65 -8.49
N LEU A 198 18.36 -21.25 -9.72
CA LEU A 198 16.96 -20.94 -10.04
C LEU A 198 16.08 -22.19 -10.07
N GLU A 199 16.60 -23.31 -10.54
CA GLU A 199 15.89 -24.60 -10.52
C GLU A 199 15.73 -25.13 -9.09
N GLU A 200 16.66 -24.82 -8.19
CA GLU A 200 16.55 -25.16 -6.76
C GLU A 200 15.49 -24.31 -6.05
N ILE A 201 15.42 -23.01 -6.35
CA ILE A 201 14.39 -22.10 -5.79
C ILE A 201 12.98 -22.42 -6.31
N ASP A 202 12.84 -22.83 -7.57
CA ASP A 202 11.54 -23.20 -8.15
C ASP A 202 11.00 -24.56 -7.62
N ASN A 203 11.85 -25.37 -6.98
CA ASN A 203 11.48 -26.66 -6.38
C ASN A 203 11.30 -26.62 -4.85
N ILE A 204 11.37 -25.43 -4.25
CA ILE A 204 11.04 -25.15 -2.83
C ILE A 204 9.64 -24.52 -2.76
#